data_AF-A0A329MJ11-F1
#
_entry.id   AF-A0A329MJ11-F1
#
_cell.length_a   1.000
_cell.length_b   1.000
_cell.length_c   1.000
_cell.angle_alpha   90.00
_cell.angle_beta   90.00
_cell.angle_gamma   90.00
#
_symmetry.space_group_name_H-M   'P 1'
#
loop_
_entity.id
_entity.type
_entity.pdbx_description
1 polymer ?
#
loop_
_entity_poly.entity_id
_entity_poly.type
_entity_poly.pdbx_seq_one_letter_code
_entity_poly.pdbx_strand_id
1 'polypeptide(L)'
;MPWFKKIKIPRYEYDVVFGSRKVIKDPNNPRQNHYYDQDIWTHYGQKIAELLPEGVVLYGELVGWTPGPDAVPLQKNYTYHLSKGEAELFVYRVSTINSQGVLTDLPWDGVKEFCQARGLKWCPELKRIPLHGGREPLVEVEEFLGNFLDERLADFGGWNDIPLIVSSHKTVDEGICLRQEGLVPLILKAKSPKFLEHETKLLDKGEVDLESAA
;
A
#
# COMPACT_ATOMS: atom_id res chain seq x y z
N MET A 1 -13.13 4.92 -56.16
CA MET A 1 -12.09 5.39 -55.21
C MET A 1 -12.46 4.91 -53.81
N PRO A 2 -11.68 4.04 -53.16
CA PRO A 2 -11.94 3.66 -51.78
C PRO A 2 -11.49 4.81 -50.87
N TRP A 3 -12.41 5.22 -50.04
CA TRP A 3 -12.37 6.31 -49.08
C TRP A 3 -11.79 5.73 -47.79
N PHE A 4 -10.47 5.59 -47.74
CA PHE A 4 -9.80 5.20 -46.50
C PHE A 4 -10.04 6.29 -45.46
N LYS A 5 -10.86 5.99 -44.44
CA LYS A 5 -10.94 6.80 -43.21
C LYS A 5 -9.52 6.96 -42.69
N LYS A 6 -9.02 8.20 -42.63
CA LYS A 6 -7.76 8.52 -41.94
C LYS A 6 -7.86 7.97 -40.52
N ILE A 7 -7.09 6.92 -40.24
CA ILE A 7 -6.94 6.39 -38.89
C ILE A 7 -6.26 7.49 -38.08
N LYS A 8 -6.95 8.00 -37.05
CA LYS A 8 -6.34 8.95 -36.12
C LYS A 8 -5.40 8.16 -35.21
N ILE A 9 -4.10 8.32 -35.44
CA ILE A 9 -3.07 7.75 -34.59
C ILE A 9 -2.85 8.76 -33.44
N PRO A 10 -3.09 8.38 -32.17
CA PRO A 10 -2.75 9.23 -31.04
C PRO A 10 -1.24 9.48 -31.01
N ARG A 11 -0.83 10.72 -30.71
CA ARG A 11 0.58 11.15 -30.59
C ARG A 11 0.93 11.42 -29.12
N TYR A 12 0.71 10.45 -28.26
CA TYR A 12 1.11 10.51 -26.86
C TYR A 12 1.74 9.18 -26.46
N GLU A 13 2.65 9.27 -25.50
CA GLU A 13 3.28 8.11 -24.84
C GLU A 13 2.82 8.10 -23.39
N TYR A 14 2.66 6.91 -22.83
CA TYR A 14 2.37 6.76 -21.41
C TYR A 14 3.67 6.78 -20.62
N ASP A 15 3.63 7.52 -19.52
CA ASP A 15 4.72 7.59 -18.55
C ASP A 15 4.22 7.10 -17.19
N VAL A 16 5.13 6.59 -16.38
CA VAL A 16 4.81 6.13 -15.02
C VAL A 16 4.96 7.30 -14.06
N VAL A 17 3.90 7.56 -13.32
CA VAL A 17 3.87 8.64 -12.32
C VAL A 17 3.86 8.02 -10.93
N PHE A 18 4.68 8.57 -10.05
CA PHE A 18 4.79 8.13 -8.66
C PHE A 18 4.09 9.12 -7.74
N GLY A 19 3.68 8.70 -6.54
CA GLY A 19 2.96 9.57 -5.64
C GLY A 19 3.12 9.17 -4.19
N SER A 20 3.14 10.18 -3.31
CA SER A 20 2.90 10.02 -1.88
C SER A 20 1.44 10.34 -1.56
N ARG A 21 1.07 10.28 -0.29
CA ARG A 21 -0.30 10.57 0.18
C ARG A 21 -0.79 11.97 -0.21
N LYS A 22 0.10 12.98 -0.22
CA LYS A 22 -0.28 14.38 -0.48
C LYS A 22 0.14 14.90 -1.85
N VAL A 23 1.05 14.22 -2.55
CA VAL A 23 1.70 14.78 -3.74
C VAL A 23 1.86 13.74 -4.83
N ILE A 24 1.30 14.04 -6.01
CA ILE A 24 1.64 13.36 -7.26
C ILE A 24 2.99 13.90 -7.73
N LYS A 25 3.98 13.01 -7.86
CA LYS A 25 5.34 13.28 -8.30
C LYS A 25 5.40 13.14 -9.82
N ASP A 26 4.83 14.11 -10.52
CA ASP A 26 4.96 14.23 -11.98
C ASP A 26 6.40 14.64 -12.35
N PRO A 27 7.19 13.78 -13.01
CA PRO A 27 8.55 14.09 -13.41
C PRO A 27 8.64 15.27 -14.41
N ASN A 28 7.54 15.62 -15.08
CA ASN A 28 7.49 16.68 -16.09
C ASN A 28 6.96 18.02 -15.56
N ASN A 29 6.71 18.16 -14.25
CA ASN A 29 6.16 19.37 -13.67
C ASN A 29 7.26 20.41 -13.33
N PRO A 30 7.35 21.55 -14.05
CA PRO A 30 8.41 22.54 -13.85
C PRO A 30 8.25 23.37 -12.55
N ARG A 31 7.18 23.16 -11.79
CA ARG A 31 6.92 23.83 -10.50
C ARG A 31 7.17 22.94 -9.29
N GLN A 32 7.66 21.71 -9.48
CA GLN A 32 8.11 20.91 -8.34
C GLN A 32 9.38 21.51 -7.78
N ASN A 33 9.33 21.93 -6.51
CA ASN A 33 10.54 22.17 -5.73
C ASN A 33 11.26 20.82 -5.60
N HIS A 34 12.30 20.61 -6.41
CA HIS A 34 13.26 19.52 -6.30
C HIS A 34 14.12 19.69 -5.03
N TYR A 35 13.48 19.79 -3.86
CA TYR A 35 14.17 20.06 -2.60
C TYR A 35 14.93 18.83 -2.08
N TYR A 36 14.82 17.69 -2.76
CA TYR A 36 15.61 16.48 -2.51
C TYR A 36 16.04 15.85 -3.83
N ASP A 37 17.31 15.46 -3.91
CA ASP A 37 17.78 14.40 -4.80
C ASP A 37 16.89 13.16 -4.57
N GLN A 38 15.97 12.89 -5.50
CA GLN A 38 15.03 11.75 -5.59
C GLN A 38 14.40 11.26 -4.26
N ASP A 39 13.11 11.55 -4.06
CA ASP A 39 12.37 10.97 -2.93
C ASP A 39 12.23 9.43 -3.04
N ILE A 40 12.06 8.77 -1.90
CA ILE A 40 12.06 7.30 -1.80
C ILE A 40 10.95 6.65 -2.66
N TRP A 41 9.78 7.28 -2.80
CA TRP A 41 8.69 6.76 -3.63
C TRP A 41 9.06 6.74 -5.11
N THR A 42 9.68 7.82 -5.59
CA THR A 42 10.18 7.90 -6.98
C THR A 42 11.28 6.88 -7.19
N HIS A 43 12.25 6.79 -6.27
CA HIS A 43 13.35 5.84 -6.34
C HIS A 43 12.87 4.39 -6.37
N TYR A 44 11.93 4.02 -5.49
CA TYR A 44 11.37 2.66 -5.46
C TYR A 44 10.47 2.40 -6.67
N GLY A 45 9.63 3.37 -7.02
CA GLY A 45 8.71 3.27 -8.15
C GLY A 45 9.41 3.00 -9.48
N GLN A 46 10.57 3.62 -9.72
CA GLN A 46 11.39 3.34 -10.91
C GLN A 46 11.82 1.87 -11.01
N LYS A 47 12.03 1.17 -9.88
CA LYS A 47 12.42 -0.26 -9.87
C LYS A 47 11.29 -1.18 -10.34
N ILE A 48 10.04 -0.75 -10.20
CA ILE A 48 8.84 -1.54 -10.54
C ILE A 48 8.08 -0.96 -11.72
N ALA A 49 8.54 0.15 -12.31
CA ALA A 49 7.85 0.88 -13.37
C ALA A 49 7.57 -0.02 -14.59
N GLU A 50 8.53 -0.86 -14.97
CA GLU A 50 8.39 -1.77 -16.12
C GLU A 50 7.37 -2.90 -15.88
N LEU A 51 6.98 -3.15 -14.62
CA LEU A 51 6.00 -4.17 -14.27
C LEU A 51 4.55 -3.67 -14.47
N LEU A 52 4.37 -2.35 -14.57
CA LEU A 52 3.08 -1.69 -14.66
C LEU A 52 2.60 -1.60 -16.11
N PRO A 53 1.48 -2.24 -16.47
CA PRO A 53 0.87 -2.04 -17.77
C PRO A 53 0.19 -0.66 -17.83
N GLU A 54 -0.06 -0.20 -19.06
CA GLU A 54 -0.84 1.00 -19.32
C GLU A 54 -2.20 0.96 -18.61
N GLY A 55 -2.60 2.11 -18.05
CA GLY A 55 -3.92 2.26 -17.44
C GLY A 55 -4.05 1.53 -16.10
N VAL A 56 -2.96 1.14 -15.45
CA VAL A 56 -3.00 0.57 -14.09
C VAL A 56 -2.44 1.54 -13.07
N VAL A 57 -3.11 1.61 -11.92
CA VAL A 57 -2.64 2.32 -10.73
C VAL A 57 -2.46 1.31 -9.60
N LEU A 58 -1.28 1.33 -9.00
CA LEU A 58 -0.97 0.56 -7.79
C LEU A 58 -1.03 1.45 -6.56
N TYR A 59 -1.69 0.94 -5.54
CA TYR A 59 -1.69 1.50 -4.20
C TYR A 59 -1.09 0.46 -3.27
N GLY A 60 -0.08 0.86 -2.52
CA GLY A 60 0.61 -0.01 -1.57
C GLY A 60 1.30 0.80 -0.49
N GLU A 61 1.76 0.08 0.51
CA GLU A 61 2.53 0.65 1.62
C GLU A 61 4.01 0.36 1.40
N LEU A 62 4.84 1.39 1.46
CA LEU A 62 6.28 1.25 1.32
C LEU A 62 6.91 1.23 2.70
N VAL A 63 7.47 0.09 3.09
CA VAL A 63 8.04 -0.10 4.43
C VAL A 63 9.55 -0.29 4.38
N GLY A 64 10.24 -0.04 5.49
CA GLY A 64 11.70 -0.22 5.59
C GLY A 64 12.43 1.10 5.81
N TRP A 65 13.40 1.39 4.94
CA TRP A 65 14.35 2.48 5.10
C TRP A 65 14.49 3.34 3.84
N THR A 66 14.91 4.60 4.01
CA THR A 66 15.39 5.43 2.89
C THR A 66 16.68 4.82 2.30
N PRO A 67 17.03 5.13 1.03
CA PRO A 67 18.22 4.55 0.42
C PRO A 67 19.50 5.21 0.94
N GLY A 68 20.63 4.52 0.80
CA GLY A 68 21.97 5.07 1.06
C GLY A 68 22.58 4.74 2.43
N PRO A 69 23.81 5.21 2.69
CA PRO A 69 24.57 4.88 3.91
C PRO A 69 23.98 5.50 5.18
N ASP A 70 23.32 6.66 5.05
CA ASP A 70 22.66 7.39 6.14
C ASP A 70 21.15 7.04 6.24
N ALA A 71 20.79 5.81 5.84
CA ALA A 71 19.42 5.35 5.80
C ALA A 71 18.69 5.54 7.14
N VAL A 72 17.55 6.23 7.08
CA VAL A 72 16.62 6.42 8.20
C VAL A 72 15.39 5.54 7.97
N PRO A 73 14.74 5.04 9.05
CA PRO A 73 13.54 4.24 8.89
C PRO A 73 12.41 5.11 8.33
N LEU A 74 11.59 4.56 7.42
CA LEU A 74 10.42 5.26 6.89
C LEU A 74 9.43 5.57 8.02
N GLN A 75 9.12 4.54 8.82
CA GLN A 75 8.42 4.66 10.09
C GLN A 75 9.27 4.06 11.22
N LYS A 76 9.55 4.86 12.25
CA LYS A 76 10.38 4.44 13.39
C LYS A 76 9.76 3.24 14.11
N ASN A 77 10.55 2.19 14.34
CA ASN A 77 10.14 0.89 14.92
C ASN A 77 9.31 -0.02 13.99
N TYR A 78 9.04 0.37 12.75
CA TYR A 78 8.22 -0.39 11.77
C TYR A 78 8.98 -0.62 10.46
N THR A 79 10.21 -1.13 10.57
CA THR A 79 11.05 -1.45 9.40
C THR A 79 10.86 -2.89 8.90
N TYR A 80 10.01 -3.66 9.58
CA TYR A 80 9.73 -5.09 9.40
C TYR A 80 10.98 -5.94 9.14
N HIS A 81 12.04 -5.68 9.93
CA HIS A 81 13.33 -6.35 9.85
C HIS A 81 14.08 -6.25 8.51
N LEU A 82 13.69 -5.33 7.62
CA LEU A 82 14.44 -5.04 6.41
C LEU A 82 15.82 -4.45 6.76
N SER A 83 16.83 -4.75 5.93
CA SER A 83 18.17 -4.22 6.12
C SER A 83 18.17 -2.71 5.89
N LYS A 84 19.08 -1.99 6.54
CA LYS A 84 19.24 -0.55 6.30
C LYS A 84 19.51 -0.28 4.82
N GLY A 85 18.81 0.72 4.26
CA GLY A 85 18.87 1.06 2.84
C GLY A 85 17.90 0.27 1.97
N GLU A 86 17.20 -0.73 2.52
CA GLU A 86 16.22 -1.53 1.81
C GLU A 86 14.79 -1.11 2.17
N ALA A 87 13.92 -1.17 1.16
CA ALA A 87 12.50 -0.92 1.30
C ALA A 87 11.74 -1.97 0.48
N GLU A 88 10.48 -2.22 0.85
CA GLU A 88 9.59 -3.12 0.13
C GLU A 88 8.18 -2.54 0.04
N LEU A 89 7.53 -2.74 -1.11
CA LEU A 89 6.15 -2.31 -1.35
C LEU A 89 5.18 -3.47 -1.12
N PHE A 90 4.18 -3.25 -0.26
CA PHE A 90 3.07 -4.16 -0.03
C PHE A 90 1.79 -3.59 -0.65
N VAL A 91 1.40 -4.12 -1.81
CA VAL A 91 0.23 -3.67 -2.57
C VAL A 91 -1.06 -4.06 -1.83
N TYR A 92 -1.97 -3.10 -1.62
CA TYR A 92 -3.29 -3.36 -1.02
C TYR A 92 -4.45 -3.05 -1.98
N ARG A 93 -4.20 -2.36 -3.09
CA ARG A 93 -5.22 -2.06 -4.09
C ARG A 93 -4.60 -1.88 -5.47
N VAL A 94 -5.26 -2.43 -6.48
CA VAL A 94 -4.92 -2.28 -7.89
C VAL A 94 -6.16 -1.76 -8.59
N SER A 95 -6.00 -0.75 -9.41
CA SER A 95 -7.10 -0.18 -10.19
C SER A 95 -6.73 -0.10 -11.66
N THR A 96 -7.71 -0.36 -12.52
CA THR A 96 -7.61 -0.15 -13.97
C THR A 96 -8.37 1.10 -14.36
N ILE A 97 -7.81 1.88 -15.27
CA ILE A 97 -8.40 3.08 -15.86
C ILE A 97 -8.66 2.80 -17.33
N ASN A 98 -9.90 2.96 -17.76
CA ASN A 98 -10.24 2.82 -19.18
C ASN A 98 -10.00 4.13 -19.96
N SER A 99 -10.18 4.09 -21.28
CA SER A 99 -10.01 5.26 -22.16
C SER A 99 -10.98 6.43 -21.90
N GLN A 100 -12.02 6.23 -21.08
CA GLN A 100 -12.94 7.28 -20.63
C GLN A 100 -12.53 7.87 -19.27
N GLY A 101 -11.43 7.42 -18.68
CA GLY A 101 -10.99 7.83 -17.35
C GLY A 101 -11.76 7.18 -16.20
N VAL A 102 -12.55 6.13 -16.47
CA VAL A 102 -13.27 5.41 -15.41
C VAL A 102 -12.32 4.43 -14.75
N LEU A 103 -12.21 4.57 -13.43
CA LEU A 103 -11.34 3.78 -12.57
C LEU A 103 -12.14 2.64 -11.93
N THR A 104 -11.62 1.43 -11.99
CA THR A 104 -12.26 0.23 -11.43
C THR A 104 -11.24 -0.57 -10.66
N ASP A 105 -11.57 -0.95 -9.43
CA ASP A 105 -10.70 -1.74 -8.58
C ASP A 105 -10.76 -3.21 -8.96
N LEU A 106 -9.61 -3.86 -8.98
CA LEU A 106 -9.59 -5.32 -9.04
C LEU A 106 -10.17 -5.88 -7.73
N PRO A 107 -10.92 -7.00 -7.78
CA PRO A 107 -11.29 -7.74 -6.59
C PRO A 107 -10.02 -8.24 -5.88
N TRP A 108 -10.10 -8.54 -4.58
CA TRP A 108 -8.92 -8.88 -3.78
C TRP A 108 -8.11 -10.06 -4.35
N ASP A 109 -8.77 -11.10 -4.86
CA ASP A 109 -8.06 -12.20 -5.52
C ASP A 109 -7.36 -11.74 -6.81
N GLY A 110 -7.97 -10.82 -7.57
CA GLY A 110 -7.34 -10.19 -8.72
C GLY A 110 -6.13 -9.32 -8.35
N VAL A 111 -6.13 -8.68 -7.17
CA VAL A 111 -4.95 -7.98 -6.65
C VAL A 111 -3.81 -8.96 -6.39
N LYS A 112 -4.09 -10.08 -5.71
CA LYS A 112 -3.08 -11.11 -5.42
C LYS A 112 -2.52 -11.73 -6.70
N GLU A 113 -3.39 -12.12 -7.65
CA GLU A 113 -2.98 -12.65 -8.95
C GLU A 113 -2.14 -11.64 -9.74
N PHE A 114 -2.55 -10.36 -9.75
CA PHE A 114 -1.80 -9.29 -10.42
C PHE A 114 -0.38 -9.18 -9.86
N CYS A 115 -0.25 -9.21 -8.53
CA CYS A 115 1.03 -9.09 -7.84
C CYS A 115 1.90 -10.32 -8.07
N GLN A 116 1.33 -11.52 -7.89
CA GLN A 116 2.02 -12.79 -8.11
C GLN A 116 2.60 -12.90 -9.52
N ALA A 117 1.82 -12.54 -10.55
CA ALA A 117 2.26 -12.60 -11.95
C ALA A 117 3.44 -11.66 -12.28
N ARG A 118 3.72 -10.68 -11.42
CA ARG A 118 4.77 -9.65 -11.61
C ARG A 118 5.88 -9.71 -10.58
N GLY A 119 5.83 -10.67 -9.65
CA GLY A 119 6.78 -10.74 -8.54
C GLY A 119 6.65 -9.57 -7.54
N LEU A 120 5.47 -8.94 -7.47
CA LEU A 120 5.17 -7.91 -6.48
C LEU A 120 4.61 -8.55 -5.20
N LYS A 121 4.83 -7.90 -4.05
CA LYS A 121 4.25 -8.29 -2.76
C LYS A 121 2.90 -7.60 -2.56
N TRP A 122 2.02 -8.25 -1.81
CA TRP A 122 0.72 -7.70 -1.41
C TRP A 122 0.59 -7.68 0.11
N CYS A 123 -0.29 -6.81 0.62
CA CYS A 123 -0.61 -6.74 2.03
C CYS A 123 -1.18 -8.10 2.50
N PRO A 124 -0.65 -8.71 3.59
CA PRO A 124 -1.08 -10.04 4.02
C PRO A 124 -2.59 -10.13 4.28
N GLU A 125 -3.25 -11.10 3.64
CA GLU A 125 -4.63 -11.44 3.95
C GLU A 125 -4.70 -12.25 5.26
N LEU A 126 -5.32 -11.70 6.30
CA LEU A 126 -5.43 -12.40 7.59
C LEU A 126 -6.49 -13.50 7.55
N LYS A 127 -7.73 -13.15 7.21
CA LYS A 127 -8.88 -14.05 7.27
C LYS A 127 -9.99 -13.59 6.31
N ARG A 128 -10.78 -14.54 5.81
CA ARG A 128 -12.07 -14.27 5.16
C ARG A 128 -13.23 -14.58 6.09
N ILE A 129 -14.14 -13.63 6.25
CA ILE A 129 -15.36 -13.79 7.03
C ILE A 129 -16.53 -13.97 6.05
N PRO A 130 -17.12 -15.18 5.94
CA PRO A 130 -18.23 -15.42 5.03
C PRO A 130 -19.50 -14.73 5.54
N LEU A 131 -20.24 -14.08 4.64
CA LEU A 131 -21.52 -13.43 4.97
C LEU A 131 -22.65 -14.42 5.29
N HIS A 132 -22.47 -15.71 4.99
CA HIS A 132 -23.48 -16.75 5.09
C HIS A 132 -22.96 -17.92 5.95
N GLY A 133 -22.80 -17.68 7.25
CA GLY A 133 -22.24 -18.65 8.21
C GLY A 133 -23.13 -18.93 9.44
N GLY A 134 -24.37 -18.42 9.47
CA GLY A 134 -25.29 -18.59 10.60
C GLY A 134 -25.01 -17.69 11.82
N ARG A 135 -23.91 -16.93 11.81
CA ARG A 135 -23.63 -15.81 12.71
C ARG A 135 -23.64 -14.49 11.93
N GLU A 136 -23.99 -13.40 12.60
CA GLU A 136 -23.95 -12.05 12.03
C GLU A 136 -22.49 -11.64 11.74
N PRO A 137 -22.11 -11.30 10.49
CA PRO A 137 -20.73 -11.02 10.12
C PRO A 137 -20.06 -9.91 10.94
N LEU A 138 -20.84 -8.91 11.37
CA LEU A 138 -20.34 -7.82 12.21
C LEU A 138 -19.86 -8.32 13.57
N VAL A 139 -20.53 -9.31 14.17
CA VAL A 139 -20.11 -9.89 15.45
C VAL A 139 -18.77 -10.60 15.30
N GLU A 140 -18.57 -11.34 14.19
CA GLU A 140 -17.29 -12.00 13.94
C GLU A 140 -16.16 -10.99 13.69
N VAL A 141 -16.43 -9.89 13.00
CA VAL A 141 -15.47 -8.78 12.85
C VAL A 141 -15.13 -8.17 14.21
N GLU A 142 -16.13 -7.87 15.05
CA GLU A 142 -15.91 -7.28 16.37
C GLU A 142 -15.11 -8.21 17.30
N GLU A 143 -15.45 -9.51 17.35
CA GLU A 143 -14.69 -10.52 18.09
C GLU A 143 -13.24 -10.61 17.56
N PHE A 144 -13.05 -10.57 16.25
CA PHE A 144 -11.72 -10.59 15.64
C PHE A 144 -10.89 -9.38 16.06
N LEU A 145 -11.45 -8.18 15.91
CA LEU A 145 -10.77 -6.95 16.31
C LEU A 145 -10.47 -6.94 17.82
N GLY A 146 -11.43 -7.37 18.66
CA GLY A 146 -11.21 -7.44 20.11
C GLY A 146 -10.07 -8.36 20.53
N ASN A 147 -9.84 -9.44 19.77
CA ASN A 147 -8.80 -10.42 20.08
C ASN A 147 -7.42 -10.06 19.52
N PHE A 148 -7.35 -9.36 18.38
CA PHE A 148 -6.10 -9.23 17.62
C PHE A 148 -5.67 -7.79 17.34
N LEU A 149 -6.52 -6.79 17.55
CA LEU A 149 -6.20 -5.41 17.17
C LEU A 149 -5.03 -4.85 17.99
N ASP A 150 -4.83 -5.27 19.23
CA ASP A 150 -3.78 -4.77 20.14
C ASP A 150 -2.62 -5.77 20.31
N GLU A 151 -2.37 -6.57 19.28
CA GLU A 151 -1.42 -7.68 19.30
C GLU A 151 -0.41 -7.59 18.14
N ARG A 152 0.66 -8.39 18.23
CA ARG A 152 1.55 -8.64 17.09
C ARG A 152 1.03 -9.83 16.32
N LEU A 153 0.45 -9.61 15.15
CA LEU A 153 -0.28 -10.62 14.38
C LEU A 153 0.61 -11.81 14.00
N ALA A 154 1.89 -11.56 13.74
CA ALA A 154 2.87 -12.59 13.42
C ALA A 154 3.19 -13.55 14.58
N ASP A 155 2.79 -13.23 15.82
CA ASP A 155 2.94 -14.13 16.98
C ASP A 155 1.87 -15.24 17.00
N PHE A 156 0.89 -15.18 16.10
CA PHE A 156 -0.23 -16.12 15.98
C PHE A 156 -0.17 -16.90 14.66
N GLY A 157 -0.84 -18.04 14.61
CA GLY A 157 -1.00 -18.86 13.40
C GLY A 157 -2.45 -18.93 12.91
N GLY A 158 -2.66 -19.54 11.75
CA GLY A 158 -3.99 -19.74 11.15
C GLY A 158 -4.44 -18.62 10.21
N TRP A 159 -3.51 -17.76 9.78
CA TRP A 159 -3.74 -16.72 8.79
C TRP A 159 -3.72 -17.29 7.36
N ASN A 160 -4.40 -16.61 6.43
CA ASN A 160 -4.34 -16.98 5.01
C ASN A 160 -2.96 -16.65 4.42
N ASP A 161 -2.43 -15.46 4.71
CA ASP A 161 -1.06 -15.05 4.44
C ASP A 161 -0.31 -14.79 5.75
N ILE A 162 1.02 -14.95 5.74
CA ILE A 162 1.85 -14.71 6.93
C ILE A 162 1.97 -13.20 7.18
N PRO A 163 1.56 -12.68 8.36
CA PRO A 163 1.75 -11.28 8.70
C PRO A 163 3.23 -10.90 8.81
N LEU A 164 3.53 -9.62 8.62
CA LEU A 164 4.87 -9.09 8.79
C LEU A 164 5.23 -9.05 10.29
N ILE A 165 6.48 -9.36 10.62
CA ILE A 165 6.97 -9.26 11.99
C ILE A 165 7.35 -7.81 12.27
N VAL A 166 6.69 -7.19 13.25
CA VAL A 166 6.99 -5.82 13.68
C VAL A 166 8.40 -5.73 14.27
N SER A 167 9.21 -4.77 13.82
CA SER A 167 10.64 -4.67 14.18
C SER A 167 10.92 -4.49 15.67
N SER A 168 9.94 -4.04 16.45
CA SER A 168 10.10 -3.74 17.88
C SER A 168 9.08 -4.47 18.73
N HIS A 169 9.58 -5.26 19.69
CA HIS A 169 8.72 -5.94 20.66
C HIS A 169 8.01 -4.99 21.65
N LYS A 170 8.30 -3.69 21.62
CA LYS A 170 7.69 -2.67 22.49
C LYS A 170 6.40 -2.08 21.92
N THR A 171 5.94 -2.59 20.79
CA THR A 171 4.74 -2.13 20.10
C THR A 171 4.05 -3.31 19.42
N VAL A 172 2.96 -3.01 18.72
CA VAL A 172 2.04 -3.97 18.11
C VAL A 172 1.85 -3.61 16.64
N ASP A 173 1.14 -4.43 15.87
CA ASP A 173 0.78 -4.03 14.51
C ASP A 173 -0.11 -2.77 14.52
N GLU A 174 0.00 -1.93 13.49
CA GLU A 174 -0.74 -0.66 13.43
C GLU A 174 -2.26 -0.86 13.48
N GLY A 175 -2.73 -1.92 12.84
CA GLY A 175 -4.13 -2.21 12.73
C GLY A 175 -4.45 -3.10 11.54
N ILE A 176 -5.74 -3.15 11.21
CA ILE A 176 -6.28 -4.05 10.20
C ILE A 176 -7.21 -3.26 9.28
N CYS A 177 -7.19 -3.59 7.99
CA CYS A 177 -8.19 -3.12 7.03
C CYS A 177 -9.24 -4.21 6.78
N LEU A 178 -10.51 -3.85 6.89
CA LEU A 178 -11.63 -4.69 6.46
C LEU A 178 -12.03 -4.29 5.04
N ARG A 179 -11.98 -5.25 4.12
CA ARG A 179 -12.39 -5.07 2.74
C ARG A 179 -13.63 -5.91 2.45
N GLN A 180 -14.71 -5.27 2.01
CA GLN A 180 -15.90 -5.92 1.51
C GLN A 180 -16.00 -5.66 -0.01
N GLU A 181 -16.04 -6.74 -0.78
CA GLU A 181 -16.16 -6.66 -2.24
C GLU A 181 -17.52 -6.12 -2.70
N GLY A 182 -17.50 -5.43 -3.83
CA GLY A 182 -18.65 -4.83 -4.51
C GLY A 182 -18.20 -4.19 -5.82
N LEU A 183 -19.11 -3.53 -6.55
CA LEU A 183 -18.72 -2.77 -7.75
C LEU A 183 -17.67 -1.68 -7.42
N VAL A 184 -17.83 -1.07 -6.25
CA VAL A 184 -16.81 -0.28 -5.57
C VAL A 184 -16.59 -0.95 -4.21
N PRO A 185 -15.37 -1.41 -3.88
CA PRO A 185 -15.13 -2.08 -2.61
C PRO A 185 -15.27 -1.09 -1.45
N LEU A 186 -15.92 -1.54 -0.37
CA LEU A 186 -15.91 -0.81 0.90
C LEU A 186 -14.65 -1.22 1.66
N ILE A 187 -13.83 -0.23 2.01
CA ILE A 187 -12.60 -0.44 2.78
C ILE A 187 -12.70 0.37 4.07
N LEU A 188 -12.70 -0.31 5.20
CA LEU A 188 -12.65 0.27 6.54
C LEU A 188 -11.31 -0.05 7.18
N LYS A 189 -10.88 0.77 8.12
CA LYS A 189 -9.66 0.55 8.90
C LYS A 189 -9.93 0.65 10.38
N ALA A 190 -9.34 -0.25 11.14
CA ALA A 190 -9.27 -0.19 12.60
C ALA A 190 -7.80 -0.08 12.98
N LYS A 191 -7.44 0.96 13.73
CA LYS A 191 -6.09 1.13 14.28
C LYS A 191 -6.06 0.67 15.73
N SER A 192 -4.95 0.05 16.12
CA SER A 192 -4.66 -0.33 17.50
C SER A 192 -4.61 0.90 18.42
N PRO A 193 -5.37 0.92 19.53
CA PRO A 193 -5.15 1.88 20.59
C PRO A 193 -3.71 1.87 21.12
N LYS A 194 -3.09 0.69 21.33
CA LYS A 194 -1.68 0.59 21.75
C LYS A 194 -0.71 1.18 20.73
N PHE A 195 -0.96 1.00 19.43
CA PHE A 195 -0.19 1.67 18.37
C PHE A 195 -0.32 3.19 18.48
N LEU A 196 -1.56 3.71 18.58
CA LEU A 196 -1.81 5.15 18.65
C LEU A 196 -1.16 5.79 19.88
N GLU A 197 -1.17 5.11 21.01
CA GLU A 197 -0.43 5.54 22.20
C GLU A 197 1.09 5.55 21.96
N HIS A 198 1.62 4.55 21.25
CA HIS A 198 3.03 4.48 20.90
C HIS A 198 3.43 5.63 19.98
N GLU A 199 2.65 5.88 18.93
CA GLU A 199 2.83 6.97 17.96
C GLU A 199 2.81 8.33 18.70
N THR A 200 1.83 8.54 19.58
CA THR A 200 1.74 9.76 20.40
C THR A 200 3.00 9.97 21.24
N LYS A 201 3.51 8.92 21.91
CA LYS A 201 4.75 8.99 22.71
C LYS A 201 6.00 9.27 21.88
N LEU A 202 6.00 8.93 20.59
CA LEU A 202 7.09 9.26 19.67
C LEU A 202 7.01 10.73 19.24
N LEU A 203 5.82 11.21 18.91
CA LEU A 203 5.56 12.61 18.57
C LEU A 203 5.95 13.56 19.71
N ASP A 204 5.62 13.21 20.96
CA ASP A 204 6.01 13.98 22.15
C ASP A 204 7.54 14.09 22.32
N LYS A 205 8.31 13.16 21.75
CA LYS A 205 9.78 13.17 21.75
C LYS A 205 10.38 13.90 20.56
N GLY A 206 9.57 14.46 19.67
CA GLY A 206 9.99 15.15 18.45
C GLY A 206 10.43 14.20 17.33
N GLU A 207 10.09 12.92 17.41
CA GLU A 207 10.37 11.96 16.35
C GLU A 207 9.30 12.14 15.25
N VAL A 208 9.72 12.66 14.10
CA VAL A 208 8.82 12.87 12.95
C VAL A 208 8.84 11.65 12.06
N ASP A 209 7.66 11.12 11.78
CA ASP A 209 7.43 10.07 10.81
C ASP A 209 7.46 10.64 9.37
N LEU A 210 8.28 10.04 8.50
CA LEU A 210 8.42 10.49 7.11
C LEU A 210 7.14 10.23 6.32
N GLU A 211 6.39 9.17 6.66
CA GLU A 211 5.10 8.86 6.01
C GLU A 211 4.05 9.93 6.33
N SER A 212 4.05 10.44 7.56
CA SER A 212 3.19 11.55 7.99
C SER A 212 3.54 12.89 7.34
N ALA A 213 4.82 13.12 6.99
CA ALA A 213 5.30 14.34 6.37
C ALA A 213 5.00 14.42 4.86
N ALA A 214 4.93 13.28 4.18
CA ALA A 214 4.75 13.16 2.73
C ALA A 214 3.30 13.31 2.24
#